data_AF-A0A521FHC6-F1
#
_entry.id   AF-A0A521FHC6-F1
#
_cell.length_a   1.000
_cell.length_b   1.000
_cell.length_c   1.000
_cell.angle_alpha   90.00
_cell.angle_beta   90.00
_cell.angle_gamma   90.00
#
_symmetry.space_group_name_H-M   'P 1'
#
loop_
_entity.id
_entity.type
_entity.pdbx_description
1 polymer ?
#
loop_
_entity_poly.entity_id
_entity_poly.type
_entity_poly.pdbx_seq_one_letter_code
_entity_poly.pdbx_strand_id
1 'polypeptide(L)'
;MQEKMFMLMETWESGNLSPRLFCESHDIKEHVFYYWRKKYLKSKTSSTARFVPVSIENNAERDVPTVEIAYPNGTVVRLGNGASLSIVRSLIGLI
;
A
#
# COMPACT_ATOMS: atom_id res chain seq x y z
N MET A 1 -28.10 -17.71 9.21
CA MET A 1 -28.55 -16.41 8.64
C MET A 1 -27.39 -15.44 8.37
N GLN A 2 -26.43 -15.26 9.29
CA GLN A 2 -25.31 -14.33 9.08
C GLN A 2 -24.34 -14.76 7.97
N GLU A 3 -24.12 -16.06 7.82
CA GLU A 3 -23.23 -16.65 6.80
C GLU A 3 -23.63 -16.28 5.37
N LYS A 4 -24.93 -16.32 5.04
CA LYS A 4 -25.46 -15.91 3.74
C LYS A 4 -25.13 -14.44 3.41
N MET A 5 -25.23 -13.55 4.40
CA MET A 5 -24.93 -12.13 4.20
C MET A 5 -23.43 -11.89 4.03
N PHE A 6 -22.57 -12.64 4.72
CA PHE A 6 -21.12 -12.54 4.53
C PHE A 6 -20.67 -13.07 3.16
N MET A 7 -21.26 -14.17 2.65
CA MET A 7 -21.00 -14.63 1.29
C MET A 7 -21.38 -13.58 0.23
N LEU A 8 -22.50 -12.88 0.44
CA LEU A 8 -22.90 -11.76 -0.44
C LEU A 8 -21.88 -10.60 -0.41
N MET A 9 -21.34 -10.26 0.77
CA MET A 9 -20.31 -9.22 0.87
C MET A 9 -19.00 -9.62 0.18
N GLU A 10 -18.61 -10.89 0.27
CA GLU A 10 -17.42 -11.43 -0.42
C GLU A 10 -17.62 -11.48 -1.95
N THR A 11 -18.82 -11.85 -2.40
CA THR A 11 -19.19 -11.82 -3.82
C THR A 11 -19.18 -10.38 -4.36
N TRP A 12 -19.63 -9.41 -3.55
CA TRP A 12 -19.55 -8.00 -3.93
C TRP A 12 -18.12 -7.48 -3.97
N GLU A 13 -17.27 -7.83 -3.01
CA GLU A 13 -15.88 -7.38 -2.93
C GLU A 13 -14.99 -7.96 -4.04
N SER A 14 -15.31 -9.17 -4.52
CA SER A 14 -14.67 -9.76 -5.71
C SER A 14 -15.22 -9.22 -7.02
N GLY A 15 -16.41 -8.63 -7.01
CA GLY A 15 -17.04 -8.00 -8.16
C GLY A 15 -16.65 -6.52 -8.31
N ASN A 16 -16.55 -6.04 -9.55
CA ASN A 16 -16.32 -4.61 -9.82
C ASN A 16 -17.65 -3.82 -9.96
N LEU A 17 -18.66 -4.19 -9.17
CA LEU A 17 -20.02 -3.63 -9.25
C LEU A 17 -20.21 -2.52 -8.22
N SER A 18 -20.91 -1.46 -8.63
CA SER A 18 -21.29 -0.41 -7.68
C SER A 18 -22.26 -0.97 -6.62
N PRO A 19 -22.21 -0.46 -5.37
CA PRO A 19 -23.13 -0.89 -4.31
C PRO A 19 -24.60 -0.82 -4.69
N ARG A 20 -24.99 0.19 -5.49
CA ARG A 20 -26.38 0.37 -5.94
C ARG A 20 -26.83 -0.73 -6.88
N LEU A 21 -26.05 -1.02 -7.93
CA LEU A 21 -26.36 -2.08 -8.88
C LEU A 21 -26.39 -3.46 -8.20
N PHE A 22 -25.50 -3.69 -7.23
CA PHE A 22 -25.48 -4.91 -6.45
C PHE A 22 -26.69 -5.06 -5.53
N CYS A 23 -27.13 -3.96 -4.90
CA CYS A 23 -28.33 -3.93 -4.07
C CYS A 23 -29.59 -4.23 -4.91
N GLU A 24 -29.67 -3.67 -6.12
CA GLU A 24 -30.77 -3.92 -7.06
C GLU A 24 -30.81 -5.37 -7.55
N SER A 25 -29.66 -5.96 -7.89
CA SER A 25 -29.61 -7.33 -8.41
C SER A 25 -29.89 -8.42 -7.36
N HIS A 26 -29.65 -8.13 -6.09
CA HIS A 26 -29.81 -9.08 -4.98
C HIS A 26 -31.01 -8.78 -4.08
N ASP A 27 -31.86 -7.79 -4.44
CA ASP A 27 -33.03 -7.34 -3.67
C ASP A 27 -32.67 -6.92 -2.23
N ILE A 28 -31.53 -6.25 -2.05
CA ILE A 28 -31.03 -5.81 -0.75
C ILE A 28 -31.26 -4.31 -0.63
N LYS A 29 -31.87 -3.86 0.47
CA LYS A 29 -31.97 -2.43 0.77
C LYS A 29 -30.58 -1.86 1.06
N GLU A 30 -30.29 -0.68 0.53
CA GLU A 30 -28.97 -0.04 0.62
C GLU A 30 -28.47 0.12 2.08
N HIS A 31 -29.35 0.47 3.03
CA HIS A 31 -28.97 0.55 4.44
C HIS A 31 -28.58 -0.81 5.05
N VAL A 32 -29.21 -1.91 4.62
CA VAL A 32 -28.90 -3.27 5.05
C VAL A 32 -27.53 -3.67 4.49
N PHE A 33 -27.27 -3.34 3.22
CA PHE A 33 -25.96 -3.55 2.61
C PHE A 33 -24.84 -2.83 3.38
N TYR A 34 -24.99 -1.54 3.66
CA TYR A 34 -23.97 -0.78 4.41
C TYR A 34 -23.76 -1.30 5.83
N TYR A 35 -24.83 -1.73 6.50
CA TYR A 35 -24.73 -2.37 7.81
C TYR A 35 -23.90 -3.66 7.74
N TRP A 36 -24.20 -4.56 6.80
CA TRP A 36 -23.48 -5.82 6.65
C TRP A 36 -22.06 -5.63 6.15
N ARG A 37 -21.80 -4.67 5.27
CA ARG A 37 -20.46 -4.29 4.85
C ARG A 37 -19.61 -3.86 6.04
N LYS A 38 -20.12 -2.94 6.87
CA LYS A 38 -19.41 -2.51 8.10
C LYS A 38 -19.13 -3.68 9.04
N LYS A 39 -20.12 -4.58 9.20
CA LYS A 39 -19.98 -5.77 10.04
C LYS A 39 -18.97 -6.77 9.49
N TYR A 40 -18.94 -6.95 8.17
CA TYR A 40 -18.01 -7.82 7.43
C TYR A 40 -16.56 -7.32 7.51
N LEU A 41 -16.34 -6.01 7.35
CA LEU A 41 -15.02 -5.40 7.55
C LEU A 41 -14.55 -5.61 9.00
N LYS A 42 -15.43 -5.41 9.99
CA LYS A 42 -15.07 -5.61 11.40
C LYS A 42 -14.71 -7.07 11.71
N SER A 43 -15.37 -8.06 11.08
CA SER A 43 -15.00 -9.47 11.25
C SER A 43 -13.66 -9.81 10.58
N LYS A 44 -13.32 -9.17 9.44
CA LYS A 44 -11.99 -9.32 8.83
C LYS A 44 -10.88 -8.70 9.67
N THR A 45 -11.15 -7.58 10.33
CA THR A 45 -10.19 -6.87 11.18
C THR A 45 -10.22 -7.37 12.64
N SER A 46 -10.54 -8.66 12.88
CA SER A 46 -10.60 -9.24 14.23
C SER A 46 -9.24 -9.31 14.97
N SER A 47 -8.18 -8.78 14.38
CA SER A 47 -6.83 -8.74 14.95
C SER A 47 -6.26 -7.31 14.83
N THR A 48 -6.46 -6.53 15.89
CA THR A 48 -5.46 -5.67 16.58
C THR A 48 -4.37 -4.89 15.80
N ALA A 49 -4.54 -4.55 14.53
CA ALA A 49 -3.54 -3.79 13.78
C ALA A 49 -4.16 -2.50 13.21
N ARG A 50 -4.01 -1.39 13.95
CA ARG A 50 -4.26 -0.02 13.44
C ARG A 50 -3.24 0.37 12.35
N PHE A 51 -2.15 -0.38 12.25
CA PHE A 51 -1.16 -0.27 11.18
C PHE A 51 -1.43 -1.35 10.14
N VAL A 52 -1.92 -0.94 8.98
CA VAL A 52 -1.94 -1.79 7.79
C VAL A 52 -0.54 -1.73 7.19
N PRO A 53 0.21 -2.85 7.14
CA PRO A 53 1.50 -2.86 6.46
C PRO A 53 1.27 -2.56 4.99
N VAL A 54 1.78 -1.42 4.53
CA VAL A 54 1.86 -1.13 3.10
C VAL A 54 3.10 -1.87 2.62
N SER A 55 2.88 -2.96 1.89
CA SER A 55 3.94 -3.57 1.08
C SER A 55 4.25 -2.60 -0.04
N ILE A 56 5.24 -1.73 0.18
CA ILE A 56 5.93 -1.09 -0.92
C ILE A 56 6.57 -2.26 -1.66
N GLU A 57 6.16 -2.48 -2.90
CA GLU A 57 6.92 -3.33 -3.82
C GLU A 57 8.29 -2.69 -3.94
N ASN A 58 9.19 -3.08 -3.05
CA ASN A 58 10.57 -2.71 -3.15
C ASN A 58 11.02 -3.37 -4.45
N ASN A 59 11.07 -2.59 -5.51
CA ASN A 59 11.95 -2.84 -6.64
C ASN A 59 13.40 -2.66 -6.13
N ALA A 60 13.77 -3.45 -5.11
CA ALA A 60 15.04 -3.42 -4.41
C ALA A 60 16.19 -3.91 -5.29
N GLU A 61 15.93 -4.20 -6.56
CA GLU A 61 16.93 -4.64 -7.51
C GLU A 61 17.41 -3.50 -8.43
N ARG A 62 16.83 -2.28 -8.38
CA ARG A 62 17.20 -1.23 -9.35
C ARG A 62 17.88 0.02 -8.85
N ASP A 63 17.88 0.37 -7.57
CA ASP A 63 18.55 1.61 -7.16
C ASP A 63 18.87 1.68 -5.66
N VAL A 64 19.63 0.71 -5.15
CA VAL A 64 20.30 0.91 -3.86
C VAL A 64 21.51 1.81 -4.13
N PRO A 65 21.55 3.07 -3.65
CA PRO A 65 22.74 3.90 -3.80
C PRO A 65 23.90 3.23 -3.09
N THR A 66 24.97 2.95 -3.84
CA THR A 66 26.13 2.21 -3.33
C THR A 66 27.08 3.11 -2.53
N VAL A 67 26.96 4.44 -2.69
CA VAL A 67 27.84 5.43 -2.05
C VAL A 67 27.04 6.65 -1.61
N GLU A 68 27.26 7.08 -0.36
CA GLU A 68 26.73 8.33 0.22
C GLU A 68 27.90 9.20 0.71
N ILE A 69 27.87 10.50 0.38
CA ILE A 69 28.87 11.50 0.78
C ILE A 69 28.17 12.60 1.56
N ALA A 70 28.54 12.80 2.82
CA ALA A 70 28.00 13.86 3.68
C ALA A 70 29.04 14.97 3.88
N TYR A 71 28.64 16.23 3.64
CA TYR A 71 29.49 17.41 3.78
C TYR A 71 29.22 18.14 5.12
N PRO A 72 30.21 18.90 5.64
CA PRO A 72 30.06 19.65 6.89
C PRO A 72 28.92 20.69 6.88
N ASN A 73 28.53 21.18 5.71
CA ASN A 73 27.41 22.12 5.54
C ASN A 73 26.02 21.44 5.59
N GLY A 74 25.97 20.12 5.83
CA GLY A 74 24.73 19.35 5.90
C GLY A 74 24.23 18.83 4.54
N THR A 75 24.95 19.09 3.45
CA THR A 75 24.61 18.53 2.13
C THR A 75 24.97 17.05 2.09
N VAL A 76 24.08 16.22 1.55
CA VAL A 76 24.31 14.77 1.37
C VAL A 76 24.10 14.40 -0.09
N VAL A 77 25.12 13.81 -0.70
CA VAL A 77 25.10 13.34 -2.09
C VAL A 77 25.01 11.82 -2.09
N ARG A 78 24.00 11.27 -2.76
CA ARG A 78 23.80 9.83 -2.93
C ARG A 78 24.04 9.45 -4.38
N LEU A 79 24.92 8.47 -4.59
CA LEU A 79 25.28 8.01 -5.92
C LEU A 79 24.67 6.62 -6.18
N GLY A 80 23.98 6.50 -7.32
CA GLY A 80 23.42 5.24 -7.80
C GLY A 80 24.48 4.23 -8.23
N ASN A 81 24.04 3.04 -8.64
CA ASN A 81 24.94 1.98 -9.09
C ASN A 81 25.70 2.38 -10.37
N GLY A 82 27.01 2.14 -10.43
CA GLY A 82 27.85 2.50 -11.58
C GLY A 82 28.49 3.90 -11.53
N ALA A 83 28.44 4.59 -10.39
CA ALA A 83 29.18 5.84 -10.22
C ALA A 83 30.69 5.62 -10.35
N SER A 84 31.32 6.34 -11.28
CA SER A 84 32.76 6.23 -11.51
C SER A 84 33.55 6.81 -10.33
N LEU A 85 34.63 6.13 -9.93
CA LEU A 85 35.53 6.59 -8.87
C LEU A 85 36.10 7.99 -9.13
N SER A 86 36.22 8.40 -10.39
CA SER A 86 36.64 9.75 -10.79
C SER A 86 35.68 10.83 -10.31
N ILE A 87 34.36 10.58 -10.39
CA ILE A 87 33.33 11.51 -9.90
C ILE A 87 33.39 11.58 -8.38
N VAL A 88 33.47 10.42 -7.72
CA VAL A 88 33.59 10.36 -6.25
C VAL A 88 34.83 11.14 -5.78
N ARG A 89 35.97 11.00 -6.46
CA ARG A 89 37.20 11.76 -6.16
C ARG A 89 37.01 13.26 -6.31
N SER A 90 36.32 13.70 -7.37
CA SER A 90 36.03 15.12 -7.58
C SER A 90 35.10 15.70 -6.51
N LEU A 91 34.17 14.90 -5.98
CA LEU A 91 33.22 15.32 -4.95
C LEU A 91 33.87 15.39 -3.57
N ILE A 92 34.75 14.44 -3.22
CA ILE A 92 35.44 14.48 -1.93
C ILE A 92 36.46 15.63 -1.86
N GLY A 93 37.03 16.05 -3.00
CA GLY A 93 37.94 17.19 -3.07
C GLY A 93 37.29 18.58 -3.03
N LEU A 94 35.96 18.66 -2.87
CA LEU A 94 35.20 19.91 -2.74
C LEU A 94 35.08 20.40 -1.28
N ILE A 95 35.74 19.71 -0.34
CA ILE A 95 35.90 20.11 1.06
C ILE A 95 37.02 21.13 1.22
#